data_AF-A0A7S1GA60-F1
#
_entry.id   AF-A0A7S1GA60-F1
#
_cell.length_a   1.000
_cell.length_b   1.000
_cell.length_c   1.000
_cell.angle_alpha   90.00
_cell.angle_beta   90.00
_cell.angle_gamma   90.00
#
_symmetry.space_group_name_H-M   'P 1'
#
loop_
_entity.id
_entity.type
_entity.pdbx_description
1 polymer ?
#
loop_
_entity_poly.entity_id
_entity_poly.type
_entity_poly.pdbx_seq_one_letter_code
_entity_poly.pdbx_strand_id
1 'polypeptide(L)'
;LKDTGVIGKKFTTTDADLAFTRHVMHGARRIGFAEFQEALQEAAVKLFPKLDEGAAFSALEDKVLRAGGPKLTGTKADDVRLNKTEIGHVRDRSRSRSRASSRA
;
A
#
# COMPACT_ATOMS: atom_id res chain seq x y z
N LEU A 1 -8.10 -2.79 7.70
CA LEU A 1 -7.46 -2.57 9.02
C LEU A 1 -7.57 -1.13 9.56
N LYS A 2 -7.74 -0.09 8.73
CA LYS A 2 -7.88 1.28 9.24
C LYS A 2 -9.15 1.48 10.06
N ASP A 3 -10.29 1.03 9.54
CA ASP A 3 -11.60 1.24 10.18
C ASP A 3 -11.80 0.43 11.47
N THR A 4 -10.93 -0.55 11.74
CA THR A 4 -11.03 -1.44 12.89
C THR A 4 -10.32 -0.91 14.14
N GLY A 5 -9.65 0.25 14.05
CA GLY A 5 -8.84 0.81 15.16
C GLY A 5 -7.63 -0.07 15.54
N VAL A 6 -7.26 -0.99 14.65
CA VAL A 6 -6.07 -1.85 14.78
C VAL A 6 -4.80 -1.05 14.50
N ILE A 7 -4.86 -0.14 13.53
CA ILE A 7 -3.75 0.75 13.20
C ILE A 7 -3.60 1.82 14.28
N GLY A 8 -2.38 1.97 14.80
CA GLY A 8 -2.03 2.89 15.86
C GLY A 8 -0.51 2.91 16.11
N LYS A 9 -0.08 3.32 17.30
CA LYS A 9 1.36 3.48 17.62
C LYS A 9 2.17 2.18 17.55
N LYS A 10 1.57 1.04 17.90
CA LYS A 10 2.24 -0.27 17.95
C LYS A 10 2.22 -1.01 16.61
N PHE A 11 1.23 -0.71 15.78
CA PHE A 11 1.03 -1.34 14.49
C PHE A 11 0.62 -0.25 13.49
N THR A 12 1.57 0.16 12.68
CA THR A 12 1.42 1.32 11.78
C THR A 12 0.79 0.91 10.44
N THR A 13 0.42 1.89 9.62
CA THR A 13 0.02 1.65 8.22
C THR A 13 1.11 0.91 7.44
N THR A 14 2.37 1.29 7.68
CA THR A 14 3.54 0.64 7.06
C THR A 14 3.64 -0.82 7.48
N ASP A 15 3.38 -1.15 8.74
CA ASP A 15 3.38 -2.53 9.21
C ASP A 15 2.30 -3.37 8.53
N ALA A 16 1.12 -2.78 8.32
CA ALA A 16 0.04 -3.42 7.57
C ALA A 16 0.42 -3.68 6.11
N ASP A 17 1.06 -2.71 5.45
CA ASP A 17 1.52 -2.84 4.06
C ASP A 17 2.63 -3.90 3.93
N LEU A 18 3.53 -3.97 4.91
CA LEU A 18 4.58 -5.00 4.96
C LEU A 18 3.98 -6.39 5.16
N ALA A 19 2.99 -6.55 6.04
CA ALA A 19 2.28 -7.82 6.22
C ALA A 19 1.57 -8.25 4.93
N PHE A 20 0.87 -7.32 4.27
CA PHE A 20 0.24 -7.61 2.98
C PHE A 20 1.26 -8.03 1.92
N THR A 21 2.40 -7.32 1.84
CA THR A 21 3.44 -7.58 0.85
C THR A 21 4.11 -8.95 1.04
N ARG A 22 4.23 -9.43 2.27
CA ARG A 22 4.75 -10.78 2.56
C ARG A 22 3.82 -11.90 2.08
N HIS A 23 2.51 -11.66 2.14
CA HIS A 23 1.48 -12.67 1.89
C HIS A 23 0.86 -12.59 0.49
N VAL A 24 1.06 -11.49 -0.24
CA VAL A 24 0.59 -11.33 -1.61
C VAL A 24 1.54 -11.99 -2.61
N MET A 25 1.01 -12.77 -3.54
CA MET A 25 1.80 -13.27 -4.66
C MET A 25 2.33 -12.11 -5.52
N HIS A 26 3.54 -12.25 -6.05
CA HIS A 26 4.17 -11.18 -6.81
C HIS A 26 3.31 -10.78 -8.02
N GLY A 27 2.99 -9.48 -8.13
CA GLY A 27 2.13 -8.92 -9.18
C GLY A 27 0.62 -9.02 -8.90
N ALA A 28 0.20 -9.74 -7.85
CA ALA A 28 -1.20 -9.76 -7.44
C ALA A 28 -1.57 -8.48 -6.66
N ARG A 29 -2.82 -8.06 -6.79
CA ARG A 29 -3.38 -6.88 -6.09
C ARG A 29 -4.32 -7.26 -4.94
N ARG A 30 -4.54 -8.56 -4.73
CA ARG A 30 -5.49 -9.12 -3.76
C ARG A 30 -4.86 -10.34 -3.12
N ILE A 31 -5.21 -10.58 -1.88
CA ILE A 31 -4.93 -11.81 -1.13
C ILE A 31 -6.24 -12.57 -0.93
N GLY A 32 -6.15 -13.89 -0.78
CA GLY A 32 -7.28 -14.72 -0.38
C GLY A 32 -7.52 -14.63 1.13
N PHE A 33 -8.50 -15.42 1.60
CA PHE A 33 -8.88 -15.41 3.01
C PHE A 33 -7.81 -16.09 3.89
N ALA A 34 -7.19 -17.18 3.42
CA ALA A 34 -6.16 -17.89 4.17
C ALA A 34 -4.94 -16.99 4.40
N GLU A 35 -4.44 -16.34 3.36
CA GLU A 35 -3.31 -15.40 3.43
C GLU A 35 -3.66 -14.18 4.30
N PHE A 36 -4.93 -13.76 4.29
CA PHE A 36 -5.41 -12.71 5.18
C PHE A 36 -5.38 -13.14 6.66
N GLN A 37 -5.77 -14.38 6.98
CA GLN A 37 -5.69 -14.90 8.34
C GLN A 37 -4.24 -15.01 8.83
N GLU A 38 -3.32 -15.47 7.99
CA GLU A 38 -1.89 -15.51 8.31
C GLU A 38 -1.32 -14.11 8.55
N ALA A 39 -1.69 -13.14 7.72
CA ALA A 39 -1.31 -11.73 7.92
C ALA A 39 -1.86 -11.16 9.24
N LEU A 40 -3.08 -11.54 9.64
CA LEU A 40 -3.66 -11.14 10.92
C LEU A 40 -2.94 -11.80 12.11
N GLN A 41 -2.51 -13.06 11.99
CA GLN A 41 -1.73 -13.73 13.02
C GLN A 41 -0.40 -13.01 13.27
N GLU A 42 0.32 -12.64 12.20
CA GLU A 42 1.55 -11.85 12.32
C GLU A 42 1.29 -10.48 12.96
N ALA A 43 0.20 -9.80 12.57
CA ALA A 43 -0.20 -8.54 13.16
C ALA A 43 -0.55 -8.68 14.66
N ALA A 44 -1.20 -9.78 15.05
CA ALA A 44 -1.61 -10.05 16.42
C ALA A 44 -0.40 -10.18 17.36
N VAL A 45 0.63 -10.94 16.95
CA VAL A 45 1.88 -11.11 17.72
C VAL A 45 2.54 -9.75 17.97
N LYS A 46 2.57 -8.87 16.95
CA LYS A 46 3.13 -7.53 17.09
C LYS A 46 2.29 -6.61 17.99
N LEU A 47 0.97 -6.71 17.92
CA LEU A 47 0.04 -5.88 18.71
C LEU A 47 -0.01 -6.28 20.19
N PHE A 48 0.10 -7.57 20.45
CA PHE A 48 -0.11 -8.19 21.75
C PHE A 48 1.09 -9.06 22.18
N PRO A 49 2.31 -8.50 22.28
CA PRO A 49 3.53 -9.27 22.55
C PRO A 49 3.59 -9.90 23.95
N LYS A 50 2.60 -9.65 24.80
CA LYS A 50 2.49 -10.20 26.16
C LYS A 50 1.51 -11.38 26.26
N LEU A 51 0.77 -11.64 25.19
CA LEU A 51 -0.19 -12.74 25.11
C LEU A 51 0.44 -13.88 24.32
N ASP A 52 -0.01 -15.10 24.60
CA ASP A 52 0.27 -16.26 23.74
C ASP A 52 -0.31 -16.02 22.34
N GLU A 53 0.27 -16.63 21.30
CA GLU A 53 -0.12 -16.43 19.91
C GLU A 53 -1.63 -16.67 19.68
N GLY A 54 -2.19 -17.72 20.27
CA GLY A 54 -3.61 -18.02 20.13
C GLY A 54 -4.50 -16.97 20.80
N ALA A 55 -4.10 -16.50 21.98
CA ALA A 55 -4.81 -15.46 22.71
C ALA A 55 -4.68 -14.08 22.04
N ALA A 56 -3.52 -13.79 21.46
CA ALA A 56 -3.28 -12.57 20.69
C ALA A 56 -4.17 -12.52 19.45
N PHE A 57 -4.28 -13.63 18.72
CA PHE A 57 -5.12 -13.73 17.53
C PHE A 57 -6.60 -13.54 17.88
N SER A 58 -7.11 -14.25 18.89
CA SER A 58 -8.49 -14.09 19.36
C SER A 58 -8.79 -12.64 19.81
N ALA A 59 -7.86 -11.99 20.52
CA ALA A 59 -8.02 -10.59 20.91
C ALA A 59 -8.07 -9.63 19.70
N LEU A 60 -7.34 -9.94 18.63
CA LEU A 60 -7.39 -9.19 17.39
C LEU A 60 -8.70 -9.40 16.64
N GLU A 61 -9.16 -10.65 16.51
CA GLU A 61 -10.45 -10.99 15.91
C GLU A 61 -11.60 -10.26 16.61
N ASP A 62 -11.67 -10.34 17.94
CA ASP A 62 -12.67 -9.64 18.74
C ASP A 62 -12.66 -8.13 18.48
N LYS A 63 -11.47 -7.55 18.28
CA LYS A 63 -11.33 -6.12 17.99
C LYS A 63 -11.83 -5.77 16.59
N VAL A 64 -11.54 -6.63 15.61
CA VAL A 64 -12.03 -6.48 14.23
C VAL A 64 -13.54 -6.66 14.15
N LEU A 65 -14.09 -7.68 14.82
CA LEU A 65 -15.54 -7.95 14.88
C LEU A 65 -16.30 -6.81 15.57
N ARG A 66 -15.77 -6.30 16.71
CA ARG A 66 -16.36 -5.15 17.41
C ARG A 66 -16.36 -3.86 16.60
N ALA A 67 -15.51 -3.73 15.59
CA ALA A 67 -15.51 -2.55 14.73
C ALA A 67 -16.78 -2.40 13.89
N GLY A 68 -17.56 -3.49 13.73
CA GLY A 68 -18.85 -3.46 13.03
C GLY A 68 -18.73 -3.39 11.50
N GLY A 69 -17.55 -3.69 10.96
CA GLY A 69 -17.31 -3.71 9.51
C GLY A 69 -16.86 -2.37 8.91
N PRO A 70 -16.68 -2.33 7.58
CA PRO A 70 -16.19 -1.15 6.88
C PRO A 70 -17.16 0.03 7.00
N LYS A 71 -16.64 1.21 7.37
CA LYS A 71 -17.44 2.43 7.47
C LYS A 71 -17.25 3.28 6.22
N LEU A 72 -18.32 3.50 5.47
CA LEU A 72 -18.30 4.38 4.31
C LEU A 72 -18.40 5.85 4.75
N THR A 73 -17.25 6.44 5.09
CA THR A 73 -17.12 7.87 5.36
C THR A 73 -16.24 8.49 4.27
N GLY A 74 -16.61 9.64 3.71
CA GLY A 74 -15.87 10.26 2.60
C GLY A 74 -14.37 10.39 2.91
N THR A 75 -13.52 9.89 2.02
CA THR A 75 -12.07 9.82 2.24
C THR A 75 -11.42 11.17 1.97
N LYS A 76 -10.64 11.68 2.94
CA LYS A 76 -9.69 12.76 2.71
C LYS A 76 -8.31 12.15 2.46
N ALA A 77 -7.71 12.45 1.32
CA ALA A 77 -6.35 12.03 1.01
C ALA A 77 -5.35 12.83 1.87
N ASP A 78 -4.27 12.16 2.30
CA ASP A 78 -3.15 12.83 2.97
C ASP A 78 -2.41 13.76 1.98
N ASP A 79 -1.89 14.89 2.49
CA ASP A 79 -1.14 15.86 1.70
C ASP A 79 0.26 15.32 1.38
N VAL A 80 0.43 14.77 0.17
CA VAL A 80 1.72 14.25 -0.31
C VAL A 80 2.26 15.16 -1.40
N ARG A 81 3.37 15.85 -1.13
CA ARG A 81 4.09 16.65 -2.13
C ARG A 81 4.96 15.74 -2.99
N LEU A 82 4.63 15.63 -4.27
CA LEU A 82 5.46 14.93 -5.26
C LEU A 82 6.59 15.86 -5.74
N ASN A 83 7.83 15.44 -5.58
CA ASN A 83 9.01 16.10 -6.12
C ASN A 83 9.09 15.86 -7.63
N LYS A 84 8.85 16.91 -8.42
CA LYS A 84 8.86 16.89 -9.88
C LYS A 84 10.31 16.94 -10.39
N THR A 85 10.97 15.79 -10.50
CA THR A 85 12.12 15.69 -11.41
C THR A 85 11.54 15.58 -12.81
N GLU A 86 11.57 16.68 -13.55
CA GLU A 86 11.06 16.75 -14.91
C GLU A 86 11.82 15.75 -15.78
N ILE A 87 11.10 14.77 -16.33
CA ILE A 87 11.64 13.83 -17.32
C ILE A 87 11.98 14.68 -18.54
N GLY A 88 13.28 14.87 -18.78
CA GLY A 88 13.81 15.74 -19.82
C GLY A 88 13.15 15.48 -21.17
N HIS A 89 12.65 16.56 -21.76
CA HIS A 89 12.09 16.62 -23.10
C HIS A 89 13.09 16.02 -24.11
N VAL A 90 12.80 14.86 -24.68
CA VAL A 90 13.58 14.28 -25.79
C VAL A 90 13.36 15.20 -27.00
N ARG A 91 14.35 16.04 -27.34
CA ARG A 91 14.31 16.85 -28.55
C ARG A 91 14.50 15.95 -29.76
N ASP A 92 13.40 15.74 -30.49
CA ASP A 92 13.40 15.16 -31.82
C ASP A 92 14.29 16.01 -32.76
N ARG A 93 15.45 15.49 -33.14
CA ARG A 93 16.31 16.05 -34.20
C ARG A 93 16.01 15.32 -35.49
N SER A 94 14.94 15.70 -36.17
CA SER A 94 14.70 15.31 -37.56
C SER A 94 13.79 16.31 -38.27
N ARG A 95 14.39 17.30 -38.95
CA ARG A 95 14.01 17.85 -40.28
C ARG A 95 14.65 19.22 -40.52
N SER A 96 15.67 19.27 -41.37
CA SER A 96 15.90 20.41 -42.25
C SER A 96 16.29 19.89 -43.64
N ARG A 97 15.26 19.62 -44.44
CA ARG A 97 15.38 19.73 -45.90
C ARG A 97 15.39 21.22 -46.23
N SER A 98 16.48 21.73 -46.80
CA SER A 98 16.43 22.96 -47.61
C SER A 98 17.15 22.74 -48.92
N ARG A 99 16.39 22.90 -50.01
CA ARG A 99 16.80 22.91 -51.41
C ARG A 99 17.48 24.25 -51.73
N ALA A 100 18.54 24.22 -52.53
CA ALA A 100 18.94 25.25 -53.52
C ALA A 100 20.13 24.67 -54.32
N SER A 101 19.96 24.14 -55.53
CA SER A 101 19.90 24.81 -56.84
C SER A 101 21.20 25.51 -57.26
N SER A 102 21.94 24.85 -58.16
CA SER A 102 22.68 25.34 -59.36
C SER A 102 23.37 26.72 -59.32
N ARG A 103 24.70 26.73 -59.62
CA ARG A 103 25.33 27.32 -60.82
C ARG A 103 26.73 27.90 -60.55
N ALA A 104 27.75 27.34 -61.18
CA ALA A 104 28.86 28.01 -61.86
C ALA A 104 29.57 26.97 -62.74
#